data_AF-A0A834MAF7-F1
#
_entry.id   AF-A0A834MAF7-F1
#
_cell.length_a   1.000
_cell.length_b   1.000
_cell.length_c   1.000
_cell.angle_alpha   90.00
_cell.angle_beta   90.00
_cell.angle_gamma   90.00
#
_symmetry.space_group_name_H-M   'P 1'
#
loop_
_entity.id
_entity.type
_entity.pdbx_description
1 polymer ?
#
loop_
_entity_poly.entity_id
_entity_poly.type
_entity_poly.pdbx_seq_one_letter_code
_entity_poly.pdbx_strand_id
1 'polypeptide(L)'
;MNKKEFRVLIKYCCLKGNNIVEAKNWLEFADTAPGNSIIKDWYAKFRRDEISTEDGERSGRRKEVVTDENIKKSHKMILNDRKLKLNEIADTLKISTERVHHIIREYLDMRKLCVK
;
A
#
# COMPACT_ATOMS: atom_id res chain seq x y z
N MET A 1 19.90 -14.86 -4.02
CA MET A 1 18.64 -15.14 -4.72
C MET A 1 17.56 -14.23 -4.14
N ASN A 2 16.79 -13.55 -4.98
CA ASN A 2 15.80 -12.55 -4.57
C ASN A 2 14.43 -13.18 -4.31
N LYS A 3 13.57 -12.51 -3.53
CA LYS A 3 12.21 -13.00 -3.18
C LYS A 3 11.36 -13.37 -4.41
N LYS A 4 11.50 -12.63 -5.51
CA LYS A 4 10.79 -12.92 -6.78
C LYS A 4 11.31 -14.21 -7.45
N GLU A 5 12.61 -14.48 -7.40
CA GLU A 5 13.22 -15.68 -7.99
C GLU A 5 12.74 -16.95 -7.28
N PHE A 6 12.62 -16.92 -5.95
CA PHE A 6 12.05 -18.04 -5.21
C PHE A 6 10.60 -18.34 -5.59
N ARG A 7 9.78 -17.32 -5.87
CA ARG A 7 8.39 -17.53 -6.33
C ARG A 7 8.34 -18.20 -7.70
N VAL A 8 9.25 -17.82 -8.60
CA VAL A 8 9.38 -18.48 -9.91
C VAL A 8 9.74 -19.95 -9.75
N LEU A 9 10.67 -20.28 -8.84
CA LEU A 9 11.02 -21.67 -8.56
C LEU A 9 9.86 -22.47 -7.93
N ILE A 10 9.15 -21.89 -6.96
CA ILE A 10 7.98 -22.53 -6.33
C ILE A 10 6.89 -22.78 -7.40
N LYS A 11 6.66 -21.82 -8.30
CA LYS A 11 5.74 -21.96 -9.42
C LYS A 11 6.16 -23.08 -10.37
N TYR A 12 7.45 -23.14 -10.72
CA TYR A 12 8.00 -24.21 -11.55
C TYR A 12 7.78 -25.59 -10.91
N CYS A 13 8.04 -25.72 -9.60
CA CYS A 13 7.80 -26.96 -8.86
C CYS A 13 6.32 -27.37 -8.90
N CYS A 14 5.40 -26.41 -8.74
CA CYS A 14 3.96 -26.65 -8.81
C CYS A 14 3.53 -27.11 -10.21
N LEU A 15 4.03 -26.49 -11.28
CA LEU A 15 3.73 -26.87 -12.66
C LEU A 15 4.31 -28.24 -13.05
N LYS A 16 5.45 -28.61 -12.46
CA LYS A 16 6.07 -29.92 -12.66
C LYS A 16 5.31 -31.05 -11.94
N GLY A 17 4.40 -30.72 -11.02
CA GLY A 17 3.64 -31.70 -10.23
C GLY A 17 4.37 -32.19 -8.98
N ASN A 18 5.48 -31.56 -8.58
CA ASN A 18 6.21 -31.90 -7.36
C ASN A 18 5.38 -31.56 -6.12
N ASN A 19 5.43 -32.35 -5.06
CA ASN A 19 4.73 -32.01 -3.83
C ASN A 19 5.46 -30.88 -3.04
N ILE A 20 4.80 -30.34 -1.99
CA ILE A 20 5.35 -29.24 -1.18
C ILE A 20 6.68 -29.62 -0.51
N VAL A 21 6.84 -30.90 -0.12
CA VAL A 21 8.06 -31.38 0.55
C VAL A 21 9.23 -31.43 -0.43
N GLU A 22 8.99 -31.92 -1.64
CA GLU A 22 9.97 -31.92 -2.73
C GLU A 22 10.35 -30.49 -3.12
N ALA A 23 9.36 -29.60 -3.27
CA ALA A 23 9.60 -28.19 -3.55
C ALA A 23 10.46 -27.54 -2.44
N LYS A 24 10.19 -27.85 -1.17
CA LYS A 24 10.97 -27.36 -0.03
C LYS A 24 12.42 -27.85 -0.10
N ASN A 25 12.65 -29.15 -0.27
CA ASN A 25 13.99 -29.71 -0.38
C ASN A 25 14.74 -29.12 -1.58
N TRP A 26 14.03 -28.82 -2.66
CA TRP A 26 14.56 -28.12 -3.83
C TRP A 26 14.90 -26.66 -3.58
N LEU A 27 14.45 -26.04 -2.49
CA LEU A 27 14.72 -24.64 -2.15
C LEU A 27 15.69 -24.49 -0.98
N GLU A 28 15.94 -25.57 -0.23
CA GLU A 28 16.86 -25.64 0.93
C GLU A 28 18.34 -25.46 0.55
N PHE A 29 18.70 -25.48 -0.73
CA PHE A 29 20.08 -25.24 -1.17
C PHE A 29 20.53 -23.78 -1.02
N ALA A 30 19.60 -22.84 -0.79
CA ALA A 30 19.91 -21.42 -0.69
C ALA A 30 19.80 -20.95 0.77
N ASP A 31 20.87 -20.36 1.32
CA ASP A 31 20.88 -19.80 2.68
C ASP A 31 19.81 -18.69 2.88
N THR A 32 19.36 -18.08 1.79
CA THR A 32 18.30 -17.06 1.79
C THR A 32 16.91 -17.64 1.48
N ALA A 33 16.72 -18.95 1.63
CA ALA A 33 15.46 -19.61 1.31
C ALA A 33 14.29 -19.02 2.11
N PRO A 34 13.12 -18.84 1.49
CA PRO A 34 11.92 -18.44 2.21
C PRO A 34 11.52 -19.51 3.23
N GLY A 35 10.99 -19.08 4.37
CA GLY A 35 10.51 -19.99 5.39
C GLY A 35 9.37 -20.89 4.89
N ASN A 36 9.17 -22.01 5.58
CA ASN A 36 8.19 -23.04 5.21
C ASN A 36 6.76 -22.52 5.01
N SER A 37 6.34 -21.52 5.78
CA SER A 37 5.03 -20.88 5.63
C SER A 37 4.89 -20.17 4.29
N ILE A 38 5.89 -19.38 3.90
CA ILE A 38 5.92 -18.65 2.62
C ILE A 38 5.88 -19.64 1.45
N ILE A 39 6.65 -20.72 1.52
CA ILE A 39 6.64 -21.76 0.47
C ILE A 39 5.24 -22.37 0.34
N LYS A 40 4.60 -22.74 1.46
CA LYS A 40 3.24 -23.31 1.46
C LYS A 40 2.20 -22.34 0.89
N ASP A 41 2.25 -21.07 1.29
CA ASP A 41 1.29 -20.05 0.85
C ASP A 41 1.39 -19.81 -0.66
N TRP A 42 2.60 -19.65 -1.19
CA TRP A 42 2.82 -19.49 -2.64
C TRP A 42 2.46 -20.75 -3.41
N TYR A 43 2.82 -21.92 -2.90
CA TYR A 43 2.46 -23.19 -3.53
C TYR A 43 0.93 -23.36 -3.61
N ALA A 44 0.21 -23.02 -2.53
CA ALA A 44 -1.26 -23.06 -2.52
C ALA A 44 -1.89 -22.05 -3.50
N LYS A 45 -1.31 -20.85 -3.66
CA LYS A 45 -1.72 -19.87 -4.67
C LYS A 45 -1.56 -20.41 -6.10
N PHE A 46 -0.39 -20.97 -6.42
CA PHE A 46 -0.16 -21.52 -7.76
C PHE A 46 -1.04 -22.73 -8.06
N ARG A 47 -1.40 -23.53 -7.06
CA ARG A 47 -2.37 -24.63 -7.22
C ARG A 47 -3.79 -24.14 -7.51
N ARG A 48 -4.11 -22.89 -7.18
CA ARG A 48 -5.41 -22.23 -7.47
C ARG A 48 -5.38 -21.44 -8.78
N ASP A 49 -4.40 -21.72 -9.65
CA ASP A 49 -4.17 -21.03 -10.93
C ASP A 49 -3.87 -19.51 -10.81
N GLU A 50 -3.49 -19.04 -9.61
CA GLU A 50 -2.98 -17.68 -9.40
C GLU A 50 -1.49 -17.64 -9.81
N ILE A 51 -1.25 -17.58 -11.11
CA ILE A 51 0.07 -17.75 -11.77
C ILE A 51 1.01 -16.55 -11.58
N SER A 52 0.51 -15.43 -11.05
CA SER A 52 1.30 -14.22 -10.81
C SER A 52 2.35 -14.45 -9.73
N THR A 53 3.60 -14.05 -10.01
CA THR A 53 4.70 -14.06 -9.03
C THR A 53 4.87 -12.71 -8.33
N GLU A 54 4.06 -11.72 -8.71
CA GLU A 54 4.09 -10.39 -8.14
C GLU A 54 3.29 -10.33 -6.84
N ASP A 55 3.64 -9.38 -5.96
CA ASP A 55 2.77 -9.10 -4.82
C ASP A 55 1.46 -8.52 -5.33
N GLY A 56 0.34 -9.02 -4.81
CA GLY A 56 -0.94 -8.37 -5.00
C GLY A 56 -0.93 -6.95 -4.42
N GLU A 57 -1.92 -6.15 -4.82
CA GLU A 57 -2.09 -4.81 -4.28
C GLU A 57 -2.15 -4.89 -2.74
N ARG A 58 -1.17 -4.26 -2.09
CA ARG A 58 -1.12 -4.25 -0.64
C ARG A 58 -2.24 -3.35 -0.16
N SER A 59 -3.13 -3.88 0.68
CA SER A 59 -4.06 -3.05 1.45
C SER A 59 -3.25 -2.17 2.39
N GLY A 60 -2.88 -0.97 1.95
CA GLY A 60 -2.42 0.09 2.84
C GLY A 60 -3.59 0.57 3.71
N ARG A 61 -3.28 1.23 4.84
CA ARG A 61 -4.31 1.96 5.59
C ARG A 61 -4.95 2.97 4.65
N ARG A 62 -6.25 2.80 4.36
CA ARG A 62 -6.99 3.75 3.54
C ARG A 62 -6.89 5.14 4.16
N LYS A 63 -6.55 6.16 3.37
CA LYS A 63 -6.75 7.57 3.72
C LYS A 63 -8.26 7.85 3.65
N GLU A 64 -9.07 7.22 4.49
CA GLU A 64 -10.52 7.48 4.56
C GLU A 64 -10.83 8.96 4.85
N VAL A 65 -9.86 9.67 5.42
CA VAL A 65 -9.95 11.10 5.72
C VAL A 65 -9.74 11.99 4.49
N VAL A 66 -8.95 11.54 3.50
CA VAL A 66 -8.63 12.34 2.31
C VAL A 66 -9.52 11.92 1.14
N THR A 67 -10.82 12.13 1.31
CA THR A 67 -11.80 11.96 0.24
C THR A 67 -11.86 13.22 -0.62
N ASP A 68 -12.27 13.06 -1.87
CA ASP A 68 -12.51 14.19 -2.79
C ASP A 68 -13.49 15.21 -2.21
N GLU A 69 -14.46 14.76 -1.41
CA GLU A 69 -15.39 15.64 -0.70
C GLU A 69 -14.68 16.54 0.31
N ASN A 70 -13.80 15.97 1.13
CA ASN A 70 -13.05 16.73 2.14
C ASN A 70 -12.05 17.68 1.48
N ILE A 71 -11.46 17.29 0.35
CA ILE A 71 -10.60 18.17 -0.46
C ILE A 71 -11.40 19.36 -0.99
N LYS A 72 -12.55 19.11 -1.63
CA LYS A 72 -13.41 20.16 -2.20
C LYS A 72 -13.96 21.10 -1.12
N LYS A 73 -14.41 20.57 0.03
CA LYS A 73 -14.89 21.38 1.15
C LYS A 73 -13.77 22.24 1.73
N SER A 74 -12.58 21.67 1.97
CA SER A 74 -11.40 22.42 2.43
C SER A 74 -11.06 23.57 1.48
N HIS A 75 -11.03 23.30 0.17
CA HIS A 75 -10.74 24.29 -0.86
C HIS A 75 -11.77 25.44 -0.86
N LYS A 76 -13.06 25.11 -0.77
CA LYS A 76 -14.13 26.10 -0.72
C LYS A 76 -14.06 26.97 0.54
N MET A 77 -13.77 26.38 1.69
CA MET A 77 -13.59 27.13 2.94
C MET A 77 -12.45 28.14 2.83
N ILE A 78 -11.28 27.71 2.33
CA ILE A 78 -10.10 28.57 2.19
C ILE A 78 -10.32 29.70 1.18
N LEU A 79 -11.02 29.45 0.07
CA LEU A 79 -11.35 30.47 -0.91
C LEU A 79 -12.35 31.51 -0.39
N ASN A 80 -13.29 31.09 0.45
CA ASN A 80 -14.29 31.98 1.03
C ASN A 80 -13.70 32.90 2.11
N ASP A 81 -12.80 32.39 2.94
CA ASP A 81 -12.10 33.19 3.96
C ASP A 81 -10.62 32.83 4.03
N ARG A 82 -9.78 33.71 3.48
CA ARG A 82 -8.32 33.56 3.45
C ARG A 82 -7.68 33.65 4.85
N LYS A 83 -8.39 34.13 5.87
CA LYS A 83 -7.90 34.23 7.26
C LYS A 83 -8.29 33.03 8.13
N LEU A 84 -9.01 32.04 7.60
CA LEU A 84 -9.39 30.83 8.31
C LEU A 84 -8.17 30.10 8.91
N LYS A 85 -8.27 29.72 10.17
CA LYS A 85 -7.26 28.93 10.87
C LYS A 85 -7.44 27.46 10.52
N LEU A 86 -6.32 26.71 10.51
CA LEU A 86 -6.34 25.26 10.29
C LEU A 86 -7.24 24.51 11.27
N ASN A 87 -7.31 24.97 12.53
CA ASN A 87 -8.15 24.37 13.56
C ASN A 87 -9.64 24.47 13.20
N GLU A 88 -10.08 25.60 12.64
CA GLU A 88 -11.49 25.82 12.29
C GLU A 88 -11.93 24.88 11.15
N ILE A 89 -11.04 24.65 10.18
CA ILE A 89 -11.28 23.70 9.08
C ILE A 89 -11.32 22.27 9.63
N ALA A 90 -10.39 21.91 10.53
CA ALA A 90 -10.34 20.61 11.18
C ALA A 90 -11.62 20.32 11.99
N ASP A 91 -12.08 21.29 12.77
CA ASP A 91 -13.28 21.18 13.60
C ASP A 91 -14.57 21.06 12.78
N THR A 92 -14.61 21.74 11.62
CA THR A 92 -15.74 21.70 10.68
C THR A 92 -15.80 20.37 9.94
N LEU A 93 -14.66 19.87 9.47
CA LEU A 93 -14.57 18.62 8.72
C LEU A 93 -14.45 17.38 9.62
N LYS A 94 -14.38 17.56 10.95
CA LYS A 94 -14.21 16.50 11.96
C LYS A 94 -13.01 15.60 11.68
N ILE A 95 -11.90 16.20 11.26
CA ILE A 95 -10.65 15.52 10.92
C ILE A 95 -9.49 16.20 11.61
N SER A 96 -8.38 15.47 11.80
CA SER A 96 -7.24 16.03 12.52
C SER A 96 -6.61 17.19 11.74
N THR A 97 -6.08 18.16 12.48
CA THR A 97 -5.35 19.32 11.93
C THR A 97 -4.19 18.91 11.03
N GLU A 98 -3.49 17.83 11.38
CA GLU A 98 -2.43 17.23 10.56
C GLU A 98 -2.97 16.78 9.18
N ARG A 99 -4.15 16.17 9.14
CA ARG A 99 -4.76 15.73 7.87
C ARG A 99 -5.24 16.90 7.03
N VAL A 100 -5.78 17.95 7.64
CA VAL A 100 -6.12 19.19 6.94
C VAL A 100 -4.86 19.83 6.35
N HIS A 101 -3.77 19.91 7.12
CA HIS A 101 -2.48 20.41 6.63
C HIS A 101 -1.99 19.58 5.43
N HIS A 102 -2.06 18.25 5.54
CA HIS A 102 -1.70 17.33 4.45
C HIS A 102 -2.54 17.58 3.19
N ILE A 103 -3.86 17.79 3.33
CA ILE A 103 -4.75 18.12 2.20
C ILE A 103 -4.33 19.44 1.53
N ILE A 104 -4.13 20.49 2.31
CA ILE A 104 -3.77 21.81 1.79
C ILE A 104 -2.44 21.78 1.05
N ARG A 105 -1.44 21.09 1.62
CA ARG A 105 -0.09 21.04 1.05
C ARG A 105 0.01 20.12 -0.16
N GLU A 106 -0.51 18.90 -0.06
CA GLU A 106 -0.27 17.85 -1.06
C GLU A 106 -1.35 17.78 -2.15
N TYR A 107 -2.58 18.21 -1.85
CA TYR A 107 -3.71 18.11 -2.78
C TYR A 107 -4.16 19.47 -3.34
N LEU A 108 -3.97 20.56 -2.59
CA LEU A 108 -4.29 21.92 -3.06
C LEU A 108 -3.05 22.71 -3.53
N ASP A 109 -1.83 22.18 -3.33
CA ASP A 109 -0.53 22.85 -3.56
C ASP A 109 -0.48 24.29 -3.00
N MET A 110 -1.23 24.56 -1.94
CA MET A 110 -1.31 25.87 -1.32
C MET A 110 -0.17 26.02 -0.33
N ARG A 111 0.95 26.57 -0.78
CA ARG A 111 2.05 27.01 0.08
C ARG A 111 1.76 28.40 0.64
N LYS A 112 2.12 28.63 1.91
CA LYS A 112 2.07 29.98 2.51
C LYS A 112 2.81 30.95 1.59
N LEU A 113 2.09 31.89 0.99
CA LEU A 113 2.69 33.07 0.40
C LEU A 113 3.17 33.93 1.56
N CYS A 114 4.43 33.82 1.94
CA CYS A 114 5.04 34.77 2.86
C CYS A 114 4.93 36.16 2.22
N VAL A 115 4.24 37.07 2.90
CA VAL A 115 4.33 38.50 2.60
C VAL A 115 5.74 38.94 3.00
N LYS A 116 6.39 39.67 2.09
CA LYS A 116 7.74 40.22 2.27
C LYS A 116 7.72 41.37 3.28
#